data_AF-A0A936H238-F1
#
_entry.id   AF-A0A936H238-F1
#
_cell.length_a   1.000
_cell.length_b   1.000
_cell.length_c   1.000
_cell.angle_alpha   90.00
_cell.angle_beta   90.00
_cell.angle_gamma   90.00
#
_symmetry.space_group_name_H-M   'P 1'
#
loop_
_entity.id
_entity.type
_entity.pdbx_description
1 polymer ?
#
loop_
_entity_poly.entity_id
_entity_poly.type
_entity_poly.pdbx_seq_one_letter_code
_entity_poly.pdbx_strand_id
1 'polypeptide(L)'
;MDLYSAANIIIPCITLGVALFTPGVSKILDRVLFFNLSITIVTETMGWLLTSLLLPNFFIYNLYMPIIFIAQNFLFYKLRQQNKKVFVLTSLIIMSIWLLEVGMEEGLNQVYFFYTYVAGTLILLVNVYEYIVFTMNSADVVKIEKSRYFWISIGILVFYIPFLPVMMGVKYSLIQVEI
;
A
#
# COMPACT_ATOMS: atom_id res chain seq x y z
N MET A 1 23.01 0.39 7.48
CA MET A 1 21.77 0.40 6.70
C MET A 1 22.04 -0.42 5.46
N ASP A 2 21.26 -1.47 5.21
CA ASP A 2 21.45 -2.30 4.03
C ASP A 2 20.91 -1.60 2.77
N LEU A 3 21.26 -2.13 1.60
CA LEU A 3 20.85 -1.55 0.32
C LEU A 3 19.32 -1.57 0.14
N TYR A 4 18.65 -2.56 0.73
CA TYR A 4 17.20 -2.73 0.63
C TYR A 4 16.45 -1.64 1.42
N SER A 5 16.75 -1.45 2.71
CA SER A 5 16.18 -0.37 3.51
C SER A 5 16.54 1.00 2.92
N ALA A 6 17.73 1.15 2.34
CA ALA A 6 18.09 2.37 1.62
C ALA A 6 17.23 2.62 0.39
N ALA A 7 17.01 1.62 -0.44
CA ALA A 7 16.11 1.75 -1.60
C ALA A 7 14.68 2.09 -1.16
N ASN A 8 14.15 1.44 -0.12
CA ASN A 8 12.79 1.67 0.36
C ASN A 8 12.57 3.05 1.01
N ILE A 9 13.64 3.76 1.39
CA ILE A 9 13.57 5.16 1.85
C ILE A 9 13.82 6.13 0.70
N ILE A 10 14.86 5.88 -0.11
CA ILE A 10 15.28 6.77 -1.19
C ILE A 10 14.23 6.86 -2.29
N ILE A 11 13.62 5.75 -2.70
CA ILE A 11 12.63 5.74 -3.78
C ILE A 11 11.40 6.58 -3.42
N PRO A 12 10.76 6.42 -2.24
CA PRO A 12 9.70 7.32 -1.81
C PRO A 12 10.14 8.78 -1.67
N CYS A 13 11.35 9.07 -1.19
CA CYS A 13 11.88 10.44 -1.11
C CYS A 13 12.00 11.09 -2.49
N ILE A 14 12.58 10.38 -3.46
CA ILE A 14 12.69 10.85 -4.86
C ILE A 14 11.29 11.05 -5.44
N THR A 15 10.40 10.07 -5.24
CA THR A 15 9.01 10.12 -5.73
C THR A 15 8.27 11.31 -5.12
N LEU A 16 8.47 11.60 -3.84
CA LEU A 16 7.89 12.75 -3.15
C LEU A 16 8.43 14.06 -3.73
N GLY A 17 9.74 14.14 -3.93
CA GLY A 17 10.39 15.28 -4.59
C GLY A 17 9.81 15.54 -5.98
N VAL A 18 9.74 14.52 -6.84
CA VAL A 18 9.14 14.64 -8.18
C VAL A 18 7.66 15.01 -8.12
N ALA A 19 6.91 14.45 -7.15
CA ALA A 19 5.49 14.72 -6.98
C ALA A 19 5.20 16.17 -6.55
N LEU A 20 6.14 16.86 -5.89
CA LEU A 20 6.02 18.29 -5.55
C LEU A 20 6.13 19.20 -6.79
N PHE A 21 6.86 18.78 -7.82
CA PHE A 21 7.07 19.55 -9.05
C PHE A 21 6.15 19.15 -10.20
N THR A 22 5.41 18.06 -10.06
CA THR A 22 4.44 17.62 -11.07
C THR A 22 3.03 18.08 -10.71
N PRO A 23 2.35 18.84 -11.60
CA PRO A 23 1.04 19.41 -11.29
C PRO A 23 0.02 18.32 -10.98
N GLY A 24 -0.67 18.50 -9.86
CA GLY A 24 -1.70 17.57 -9.42
C GLY A 24 -3.07 17.83 -10.01
N VAL A 25 -3.90 16.79 -10.00
CA VAL A 25 -5.31 16.88 -10.42
C VAL A 25 -6.18 17.52 -9.33
N SER A 26 -5.83 17.32 -8.06
CA SER A 26 -6.59 17.87 -6.93
C SER A 26 -5.75 17.92 -5.65
N LYS A 27 -5.84 19.05 -4.94
CA LYS A 27 -5.13 19.29 -3.68
C LYS A 27 -5.36 18.21 -2.62
N ILE A 28 -6.54 17.57 -2.59
CA ILE A 28 -6.79 16.52 -1.61
C ILE A 28 -6.09 15.21 -1.98
N LEU A 29 -6.07 14.88 -3.28
CA LEU A 29 -5.39 13.69 -3.77
C LEU A 29 -3.87 13.84 -3.64
N ASP A 30 -3.34 15.04 -3.89
CA ASP A 30 -1.96 15.43 -3.60
C ASP A 30 -1.59 15.13 -2.15
N ARG A 31 -2.41 15.60 -1.20
CA ARG A 31 -2.17 15.39 0.23
C ARG A 31 -2.16 13.91 0.61
N VAL A 32 -3.06 13.11 0.02
CA VAL A 32 -3.10 11.66 0.26
C VAL A 32 -1.85 10.97 -0.28
N LEU A 33 -1.40 11.35 -1.48
CA LEU A 33 -0.17 10.83 -2.05
C LEU A 33 1.05 11.19 -1.19
N PHE A 34 1.17 12.45 -0.79
CA PHE A 34 2.25 12.90 0.10
C PHE A 34 2.20 12.21 1.46
N PHE A 35 1.00 12.02 2.00
CA PHE A 35 0.80 11.24 3.22
C PHE A 35 1.34 9.82 3.04
N ASN A 36 0.94 9.10 1.98
CA ASN A 36 1.38 7.73 1.70
C ASN A 36 2.90 7.62 1.54
N LEU A 37 3.53 8.57 0.85
CA LEU A 37 5.00 8.59 0.70
C LEU A 37 5.70 8.91 2.03
N SER A 38 5.20 9.90 2.76
CA SER A 38 5.78 10.30 4.06
C SER A 38 5.69 9.18 5.09
N ILE A 39 4.52 8.54 5.21
CA ILE A 39 4.34 7.43 6.14
C ILE A 39 5.21 6.24 5.74
N THR A 40 5.41 5.96 4.45
CA THR A 40 6.33 4.90 3.99
C THR A 40 7.77 5.19 4.44
N ILE A 41 8.24 6.43 4.26
CA ILE A 41 9.57 6.86 4.72
C ILE A 41 9.70 6.70 6.23
N VAL A 42 8.70 7.13 6.99
CA VAL A 42 8.67 7.01 8.46
C VAL A 42 8.70 5.54 8.89
N THR A 43 7.83 4.71 8.33
CA THR A 43 7.73 3.28 8.65
C THR A 43 9.06 2.57 8.38
N GLU A 44 9.70 2.80 7.23
CA GLU A 44 10.98 2.16 6.90
C GLU A 44 12.14 2.68 7.76
N THR A 45 12.16 3.99 8.05
CA THR A 45 13.15 4.56 8.95
C THR A 45 13.02 3.97 10.36
N MET A 46 11.79 3.86 10.86
CA MET A 46 11.51 3.27 12.16
C MET A 46 11.80 1.77 12.19
N GLY A 47 11.46 1.04 11.14
CA GLY A 47 11.78 -0.38 10.98
C GLY A 47 13.29 -0.61 11.02
N TRP A 48 14.05 0.19 10.29
CA TRP A 48 15.51 0.17 10.31
C TRP A 48 16.09 0.50 11.71
N LEU A 49 15.56 1.54 12.37
CA LEU A 49 15.99 1.92 13.72
C LEU A 49 15.76 0.78 14.72
N LEU A 50 14.59 0.13 14.70
CA LEU A 50 14.31 -1.01 15.57
C LEU A 50 15.27 -2.18 15.31
N THR A 51 15.49 -2.53 14.03
CA THR A 51 16.46 -3.57 13.67
C THR A 51 17.86 -3.23 14.16
N SER A 52 18.27 -1.97 14.07
CA SER A 52 19.58 -1.52 14.57
C SER A 52 19.73 -1.61 16.09
N LEU A 53 18.60 -1.56 16.82
CA LEU A 53 18.51 -1.73 18.27
C LEU A 53 18.25 -3.19 18.68
N LEU A 54 18.32 -4.15 17.74
CA LEU A 54 18.00 -5.57 17.96
C LEU A 54 16.57 -5.82 18.47
N LEU A 55 15.65 -4.90 18.16
CA LEU A 55 14.23 -5.03 18.48
C LEU A 55 13.44 -5.57 17.27
N PRO A 56 12.40 -6.39 17.49
CA PRO A 56 11.51 -6.82 16.43
C PRO A 56 10.84 -5.62 15.75
N ASN A 57 10.91 -5.56 14.43
CA ASN A 57 10.34 -4.46 13.64
C ASN A 57 8.93 -4.77 13.10
N PHE A 58 8.49 -6.05 13.16
CA PHE A 58 7.21 -6.53 12.63
C PHE A 58 6.01 -5.73 13.13
N PHE A 59 6.02 -5.34 14.41
CA PHE A 59 4.98 -4.51 15.04
C PHE A 59 4.69 -3.23 14.26
N ILE A 60 5.73 -2.51 13.82
CA ILE A 60 5.57 -1.24 13.09
C ILE A 60 4.92 -1.48 11.74
N TYR A 61 5.35 -2.52 11.03
CA TYR A 61 4.79 -2.88 9.74
C TYR A 61 3.32 -3.35 9.86
N ASN A 62 3.00 -4.17 10.87
CA ASN A 62 1.63 -4.62 11.15
C ASN A 62 0.70 -3.45 11.51
N LEU A 63 1.17 -2.47 12.27
CA LEU A 63 0.41 -1.27 12.63
C LEU A 63 0.16 -0.36 11.42
N TYR A 64 1.16 -0.23 10.55
CA TYR A 64 1.12 0.61 9.36
C TYR A 64 0.22 0.05 8.25
N MET A 65 0.16 -1.27 8.11
CA MET A 65 -0.50 -1.96 7.00
C MET A 65 -1.96 -1.51 6.72
N PRO A 66 -2.88 -1.43 7.71
CA PRO A 66 -4.24 -0.96 7.45
C PRO A 66 -4.27 0.53 7.04
N ILE A 67 -3.37 1.35 7.60
CA ILE A 67 -3.29 2.79 7.31
C ILE A 67 -3.01 3.01 5.82
N ILE A 68 -2.01 2.32 5.28
CA ILE A 68 -1.65 2.48 3.87
C ILE A 68 -2.73 1.96 2.93
N PHE A 69 -3.32 0.80 3.21
CA PHE A 69 -4.37 0.25 2.36
C PHE A 69 -5.64 1.12 2.37
N ILE A 70 -6.02 1.68 3.52
CA ILE A 70 -7.17 2.58 3.62
C ILE A 70 -6.89 3.91 2.91
N ALA A 71 -5.69 4.47 3.07
CA ALA A 71 -5.31 5.71 2.40
C ALA A 71 -5.28 5.54 0.87
N GLN A 72 -4.76 4.41 0.37
CA GLN A 72 -4.81 4.07 -1.06
C GLN A 72 -6.24 3.81 -1.54
N ASN A 73 -7.07 3.12 -0.76
CA ASN A 73 -8.49 2.92 -1.07
C ASN A 73 -9.22 4.27 -1.19
N PHE A 74 -8.94 5.21 -0.28
CA PHE A 74 -9.47 6.57 -0.34
C PHE A 74 -9.00 7.34 -1.60
N LEU A 75 -7.72 7.20 -1.96
CA LEU A 75 -7.16 7.81 -3.17
C LEU A 75 -7.94 7.37 -4.43
N PHE A 76 -8.10 6.07 -4.62
CA PHE A 76 -8.80 5.52 -5.78
C PHE A 76 -10.33 5.71 -5.74
N TYR A 77 -10.93 5.76 -4.54
CA TYR A 77 -12.31 6.19 -4.35
C TYR A 77 -12.53 7.60 -4.93
N LYS A 78 -11.65 8.55 -4.58
CA LYS A 78 -11.75 9.93 -5.05
C LYS A 78 -11.43 10.08 -6.54
N LEU A 79 -10.40 9.38 -7.04
CA LEU A 79 -10.02 9.42 -8.47
C LEU A 79 -11.16 8.94 -9.39
N ARG A 80 -11.90 7.91 -8.97
CA ARG A 80 -13.03 7.36 -9.74
C ARG A 80 -14.38 8.01 -9.42
N GLN A 81 -14.44 8.90 -8.43
CA GLN A 81 -15.68 9.44 -7.89
C GLN A 81 -16.69 8.33 -7.50
N GLN A 82 -16.17 7.23 -6.96
CA GLN A 82 -16.96 6.03 -6.63
C GLN A 82 -18.01 6.34 -5.54
N ASN A 83 -18.99 5.46 -5.36
CA ASN A 83 -19.94 5.54 -4.25
C ASN A 83 -19.23 5.44 -2.89
N LYS A 84 -19.49 6.40 -1.99
CA LYS A 84 -18.96 6.43 -0.62
C LYS A 84 -19.23 5.12 0.14
N LYS A 85 -20.37 4.46 -0.10
CA LYS A 85 -20.71 3.19 0.55
C LYS A 85 -19.69 2.09 0.23
N VAL A 86 -19.20 2.03 -1.01
CA VAL A 86 -18.22 1.02 -1.41
C VAL A 86 -16.89 1.26 -0.72
N PHE A 87 -16.40 2.51 -0.71
CA PHE A 87 -15.20 2.90 0.04
C PHE A 87 -15.27 2.54 1.53
N VAL A 88 -16.41 2.86 2.17
CA VAL A 88 -16.60 2.57 3.60
C VAL A 88 -16.61 1.06 3.83
N LEU A 89 -17.33 0.29 3.00
CA LEU A 89 -17.41 -1.16 3.11
C LEU A 89 -16.03 -1.82 2.94
N THR A 90 -15.28 -1.46 1.90
CA THR A 90 -13.95 -2.05 1.66
C THR A 90 -12.94 -1.66 2.73
N SER A 91 -13.02 -0.43 3.27
CA SER A 91 -12.20 -0.01 4.40
C SER A 91 -12.56 -0.76 5.69
N LEU A 92 -13.86 -1.01 5.92
CA LEU A 92 -14.34 -1.83 7.04
C LEU A 92 -13.84 -3.27 6.94
N ILE A 93 -13.84 -3.87 5.75
CA ILE A 93 -13.29 -5.22 5.53
C ILE A 93 -11.81 -5.27 5.94
N ILE A 94 -11.00 -4.30 5.46
CA ILE A 94 -9.57 -4.21 5.83
C ILE A 94 -9.41 -4.08 7.34
N MET A 95 -10.14 -3.16 7.98
CA MET A 95 -10.05 -2.94 9.43
C MET A 95 -10.50 -4.15 10.24
N SER A 96 -11.57 -4.83 9.83
CA SER A 96 -12.07 -6.01 10.53
C SER A 96 -11.07 -7.16 10.47
N ILE A 97 -10.47 -7.43 9.30
CA ILE A 97 -9.45 -8.47 9.15
C ILE A 97 -8.22 -8.13 10.00
N TRP A 98 -7.79 -6.87 9.97
CA TRP A 98 -6.68 -6.41 10.80
C TRP A 98 -6.97 -6.58 12.29
N LEU A 99 -8.16 -6.18 12.77
CA LEU A 99 -8.55 -6.37 14.18
C LEU A 99 -8.61 -7.85 14.58
N LEU A 100 -9.01 -8.74 13.67
CA LEU A 100 -9.00 -10.18 13.91
C LEU A 100 -7.57 -10.70 14.09
N GLU A 101 -6.62 -10.28 13.25
CA GLU A 101 -5.20 -10.65 13.40
C GLU A 101 -4.59 -10.05 14.68
N VAL A 102 -4.94 -8.81 15.05
CA VAL A 102 -4.55 -8.22 16.36
C VAL A 102 -5.11 -9.03 17.54
N GLY A 103 -6.30 -9.62 17.39
CA GLY A 103 -6.94 -10.44 18.42
C GLY A 103 -6.36 -11.86 18.57
N MET A 104 -5.43 -12.27 17.70
CA MET A 104 -4.72 -13.55 17.83
C MET A 104 -3.68 -13.48 18.97
N GLU A 105 -3.20 -14.64 19.42
CA GLU A 105 -2.33 -14.76 20.62
C GLU A 105 -1.05 -13.91 20.54
N GLU A 106 -0.41 -13.87 19.36
CA GLU A 106 0.79 -13.07 19.11
C GLU A 106 0.47 -11.56 18.92
N GLY A 107 -0.80 -11.23 18.65
CA GLY A 107 -1.28 -9.88 18.39
C GLY A 107 -0.39 -9.11 17.43
N LEU A 108 -0.05 -7.86 17.78
CA LEU A 108 0.82 -7.03 16.93
C LEU A 108 2.27 -7.53 16.81
N ASN A 109 2.71 -8.46 17.67
CA ASN A 109 4.04 -9.07 17.60
C ASN A 109 4.11 -10.26 16.64
N GLN A 110 2.98 -10.65 16.04
CA GLN A 110 2.95 -11.66 14.99
C GLN A 110 3.93 -11.28 13.88
N VAL A 111 4.70 -12.27 13.39
CA VAL A 111 5.76 -12.05 12.39
C VAL A 111 5.21 -11.31 11.17
N TYR A 112 3.97 -11.60 10.75
CA TYR A 112 3.35 -10.94 9.62
C TYR A 112 1.82 -11.07 9.60
N PHE A 113 1.11 -9.96 9.41
CA PHE A 113 -0.34 -9.92 9.17
C PHE A 113 -0.70 -10.30 7.73
N PHE A 114 -0.63 -11.60 7.46
CA PHE A 114 -0.83 -12.15 6.12
C PHE A 114 -2.23 -11.87 5.57
N TYR A 115 -3.28 -12.04 6.37
CA TYR A 115 -4.65 -11.93 5.86
C TYR A 115 -5.00 -10.48 5.56
N THR A 116 -4.57 -9.54 6.40
CA THR A 116 -4.69 -8.10 6.15
C THR A 116 -3.98 -7.73 4.86
N TYR A 117 -2.75 -8.23 4.65
CA TYR A 117 -2.00 -7.95 3.44
C TYR A 117 -2.71 -8.46 2.18
N VAL A 118 -3.16 -9.71 2.18
CA VAL A 118 -3.84 -10.30 1.01
C VAL A 118 -5.13 -9.55 0.70
N ALA A 119 -5.97 -9.31 1.71
CA ALA A 119 -7.23 -8.59 1.53
C ALA A 119 -7.02 -7.16 1.04
N GLY A 120 -6.09 -6.42 1.67
CA GLY A 120 -5.73 -5.07 1.28
C GLY A 120 -5.18 -5.01 -0.15
N THR A 121 -4.32 -5.95 -0.52
CA THR A 121 -3.74 -6.05 -1.86
C THR A 121 -4.81 -6.32 -2.91
N LEU A 122 -5.71 -7.28 -2.68
CA LEU A 122 -6.78 -7.60 -3.63
C LEU A 122 -7.71 -6.41 -3.85
N ILE A 123 -8.13 -5.74 -2.76
CA ILE A 123 -8.95 -4.52 -2.85
C ILE A 123 -8.22 -3.43 -3.62
N LEU A 124 -6.92 -3.23 -3.34
CA LEU A 124 -6.10 -2.24 -4.05
C LEU A 124 -6.00 -2.56 -5.55
N LEU A 125 -5.74 -3.81 -5.92
CA LEU A 125 -5.63 -4.23 -7.32
C LEU A 125 -6.94 -4.02 -8.08
N VAL A 126 -8.09 -4.36 -7.46
CA VAL A 126 -9.42 -4.09 -8.04
C VAL A 126 -9.64 -2.59 -8.23
N ASN A 127 -9.30 -1.78 -7.23
CA ASN A 127 -9.42 -0.33 -7.29
C ASN A 127 -8.57 0.29 -8.41
N VAL A 128 -7.34 -0.19 -8.56
CA VAL A 128 -6.42 0.25 -9.62
C VAL A 128 -6.94 -0.17 -11.00
N TYR A 129 -7.37 -1.42 -11.14
CA TYR A 129 -7.95 -1.94 -12.38
C TYR A 129 -9.15 -1.10 -12.83
N GLU A 130 -10.11 -0.88 -11.95
CA GLU A 130 -11.29 -0.07 -12.23
C GLU A 130 -10.92 1.38 -12.55
N TYR A 131 -9.89 1.96 -11.92
CA TYR A 131 -9.42 3.31 -12.25
C TYR A 131 -8.82 3.39 -13.66
N ILE A 132 -8.02 2.40 -14.06
CA ILE A 132 -7.46 2.34 -15.40
C ILE A 132 -8.58 2.21 -16.43
N VAL A 133 -9.53 1.28 -16.23
CA VAL A 133 -10.69 1.09 -17.11
C VAL A 133 -11.53 2.37 -17.20
N PHE A 134 -11.79 3.04 -16.07
CA PHE A 134 -12.50 4.32 -16.04
C PHE A 134 -11.78 5.39 -16.86
N THR A 135 -10.46 5.51 -16.70
CA THR A 135 -9.65 6.52 -17.41
C THR A 135 -9.53 6.22 -18.91
N MET A 136 -9.42 4.95 -19.29
CA MET A 136 -9.38 4.54 -20.71
C MET A 136 -10.69 4.83 -21.44
N ASN A 137 -11.82 4.76 -20.72
CA ASN A 137 -13.15 5.02 -21.28
C ASN A 137 -13.57 6.50 -21.17
N SER A 138 -12.72 7.38 -20.63
CA SER A 138 -13.02 8.80 -20.49
C SER A 138 -12.40 9.64 -21.61
N ALA A 139 -12.92 10.85 -21.81
CA ALA A 139 -12.32 11.82 -22.74
C ALA A 139 -10.88 12.22 -22.34
N ASP A 140 -10.48 11.96 -21.09
CA ASP A 140 -9.16 12.28 -20.57
C ASP A 140 -8.08 11.27 -20.98
N VAL A 141 -8.45 10.17 -21.67
CA VAL A 141 -7.50 9.16 -22.18
C VAL A 141 -6.40 9.78 -23.04
N VAL A 142 -6.69 10.86 -23.77
CA VAL A 142 -5.75 11.59 -24.64
C VAL A 142 -4.56 12.17 -23.86
N LYS A 143 -4.70 12.37 -22.54
CA LYS A 143 -3.67 12.95 -21.68
C LYS A 143 -3.16 11.96 -20.63
N ILE A 144 -3.44 10.66 -20.78
CA ILE A 144 -3.11 9.63 -19.79
C ILE A 144 -1.61 9.53 -19.52
N GLU A 145 -0.77 9.74 -20.53
CA GLU A 145 0.70 9.77 -20.42
C GLU A 145 1.21 10.86 -19.47
N LYS A 146 0.44 11.94 -19.29
CA LYS A 146 0.77 13.07 -18.40
C LYS A 146 0.14 12.91 -17.02
N SER A 147 -0.72 11.90 -16.83
CA SER A 147 -1.36 11.63 -15.55
C SER A 147 -0.39 10.91 -14.63
N ARG A 148 0.08 11.62 -13.60
CA ARG A 148 0.90 10.99 -12.55
C ARG A 148 0.19 9.82 -11.85
N TYR A 149 -1.13 9.88 -11.71
CA TYR A 149 -1.90 8.82 -11.03
C TYR A 149 -1.99 7.55 -11.87
N PHE A 150 -1.98 7.69 -13.20
CA PHE A 150 -1.83 6.55 -14.09
C PHE A 150 -0.48 5.85 -13.88
N TRP A 151 0.62 6.61 -13.83
CA TRP A 151 1.95 6.03 -13.57
C TRP A 151 2.06 5.40 -12.17
N ILE A 152 1.45 6.01 -11.15
CA ILE A 152 1.35 5.41 -9.82
C ILE A 152 0.59 4.08 -9.88
N SER A 153 -0.53 4.02 -10.61
CA SER A 153 -1.28 2.78 -10.83
C SER A 153 -0.44 1.69 -11.49
N ILE A 154 0.34 2.02 -12.53
CA ILE A 154 1.25 1.08 -13.16
C ILE A 154 2.29 0.56 -12.16
N GLY A 155 2.89 1.46 -11.36
CA GLY A 155 3.84 1.06 -10.31
C GLY A 155 3.22 0.11 -9.28
N ILE A 156 1.98 0.36 -8.86
CA ILE A 156 1.25 -0.53 -7.94
C ILE A 156 1.02 -1.91 -8.58
N LEU A 157 0.62 -1.98 -9.85
CA LEU A 157 0.43 -3.26 -10.54
C LEU A 157 1.73 -4.05 -10.66
N VAL A 158 2.80 -3.40 -11.10
CA VAL A 158 4.13 -4.00 -11.27
C VAL A 158 4.68 -4.51 -9.93
N PHE A 159 4.37 -3.84 -8.82
CA PHE A 159 4.81 -4.27 -7.50
C PHE A 159 3.94 -5.40 -6.93
N TYR A 160 2.62 -5.19 -6.84
CA TYR A 160 1.75 -6.11 -6.08
C TYR A 160 1.40 -7.39 -6.83
N ILE A 161 1.30 -7.38 -8.17
CA ILE A 161 0.95 -8.61 -8.92
C ILE A 161 2.03 -9.68 -8.77
N PRO A 162 3.34 -9.39 -8.94
CA PRO A 162 4.38 -10.39 -8.72
C PRO A 162 4.63 -10.68 -7.24
N PHE A 163 4.47 -9.69 -6.36
CA PHE A 163 4.80 -9.85 -4.95
C PHE A 163 3.74 -10.63 -4.16
N LEU A 164 2.46 -10.54 -4.54
CA LEU A 164 1.38 -11.33 -3.94
C LEU A 164 1.64 -12.86 -3.97
N PRO A 165 1.95 -13.50 -5.12
CA PRO A 165 2.27 -14.93 -5.17
C PRO A 165 3.57 -15.27 -4.45
N VAL A 166 4.56 -14.38 -4.41
CA VAL A 166 5.77 -14.58 -3.60
C VAL A 166 5.41 -14.67 -2.11
N MET A 167 4.59 -13.73 -1.60
CA MET A 167 4.17 -13.75 -0.20
C MET A 167 3.31 -14.96 0.15
N MET A 168 2.44 -15.40 -0.77
CA MET A 168 1.72 -16.67 -0.61
C MET A 168 2.71 -17.85 -0.55
N GLY A 169 3.68 -17.89 -1.47
CA GLY A 169 4.72 -18.91 -1.50
C GLY A 169 5.53 -18.98 -0.22
N VAL A 170 5.93 -17.84 0.36
CA VAL A 170 6.65 -17.79 1.65
C VAL A 170 5.80 -18.39 2.77
N LYS A 171 4.53 -18.01 2.90
CA LYS A 171 3.65 -18.59 3.93
C LYS A 171 3.51 -20.11 3.79
N TYR A 172 3.28 -20.61 2.58
CA TYR A 172 3.04 -22.04 2.36
C TYR A 172 4.31 -22.89 2.34
N SER A 173 5.45 -22.33 1.91
CA SER A 173 6.74 -23.03 1.98
C SER A 173 7.24 -23.18 3.41
N LEU A 174 7.00 -22.20 4.28
CA LEU A 174 7.32 -22.30 5.71
C LEU A 174 6.45 -23.34 6.42
N ILE A 175 5.21 -23.54 6.00
CA ILE A 175 4.31 -24.59 6.53
C ILE A 175 4.82 -26.02 6.17
N GLN A 176 5.61 -26.17 5.11
CA GLN A 176 6.13 -27.49 4.68
C GLN A 176 7.41 -27.95 5.40
N VAL A 177 7.99 -27.12 6.27
CA VAL A 177 9.22 -27.45 7.03
C VAL A 177 8.91 -28.14 8.37
N GLU A 178 7.65 -28.18 8.78
CA GLU A 178 7.19 -28.97 9.94
C GLU A 178 6.68 -30.35 9.48
N ILE A 179 7.61 -31.28 9.21
CA ILE A 179 7.36 -32.73 9.17
C ILE A 179 8.44 -33.42 10.02
#